data_AF-A0A4Q3UVB6-F1
#
_entry.id   AF-A0A4Q3UVB6-F1
#
_cell.length_a   1.000
_cell.length_b   1.000
_cell.length_c   1.000
_cell.angle_alpha   90.00
_cell.angle_beta   90.00
_cell.angle_gamma   90.00
#
_symmetry.space_group_name_H-M   'P 1'
#
loop_
_entity.id
_entity.type
_entity.pdbx_description
1 polymer ?
#
loop_
_entity_poly.entity_id
_entity_poly.type
_entity_poly.pdbx_seq_one_letter_code
_entity_poly.pdbx_strand_id
1 'polypeptide(L)'
;RPLALHAYWDEGIDHAKAADAKGETNPERGTTSFEATTARWSAEPRLTPSPESALNLDPLQWVKDGAKLADQFVYTRDVQDGYVPTPAYNATQEELCRREAVLGGSRLAAMLNRIFDAPK
;
A
#
# COMPACT_ATOMS: atom_id res chain seq x y z
N ARG A 1 23.99 5.19 0.40
CA ARG A 1 24.03 5.25 -1.09
C ARG A 1 22.76 5.98 -1.51
N PRO A 2 22.75 6.77 -2.60
CA PRO A 2 21.51 7.18 -3.23
C PRO A 2 20.70 5.89 -3.49
N LEU A 3 19.56 5.73 -2.82
CA LEU A 3 18.66 4.63 -3.13
C LEU A 3 18.00 4.99 -4.46
N ALA A 4 17.95 4.04 -5.39
CA ALA A 4 17.10 4.21 -6.55
C ALA A 4 15.67 4.36 -6.03
N LEU A 5 15.02 5.48 -6.37
CA LEU A 5 13.71 5.81 -5.80
C LEU A 5 12.70 4.68 -6.03
N HIS A 6 12.78 4.00 -7.17
CA HIS A 6 11.97 2.82 -7.45
C HIS A 6 12.13 1.71 -6.40
N ALA A 7 13.37 1.29 -6.12
CA ALA A 7 13.64 0.26 -5.11
C ALA A 7 13.15 0.68 -3.71
N TYR A 8 13.27 1.97 -3.38
CA TYR A 8 12.75 2.49 -2.12
C TYR A 8 11.22 2.37 -2.00
N TRP A 9 10.49 2.53 -3.10
CA TRP A 9 9.03 2.37 -3.13
C TRP A 9 8.58 0.92 -3.23
N ASP A 10 9.36 0.04 -3.88
CA ASP A 10 9.12 -1.40 -3.87
C ASP A 10 9.17 -1.99 -2.45
N GLU A 11 10.08 -1.46 -1.60
CA GLU A 11 10.19 -1.82 -0.17
C GLU A 11 9.11 -1.16 0.72
N GLY A 12 8.19 -0.37 0.15
CA GLY A 12 7.24 0.44 0.93
C GLY A 12 6.27 -0.35 1.81
N ILE A 13 5.91 -1.59 1.41
CA ILE A 13 5.09 -2.47 2.26
C ILE A 13 5.88 -2.93 3.50
N ASP A 14 7.17 -3.20 3.35
CA ASP A 14 8.04 -3.59 4.47
C ASP A 14 8.25 -2.42 5.43
N HIS A 15 8.41 -1.20 4.91
CA HIS A 15 8.46 0.02 5.72
C HIS A 15 7.15 0.23 6.50
N ALA A 16 6.01 0.13 5.82
CA ALA A 16 4.70 0.27 6.45
C ALA A 16 4.47 -0.77 7.56
N LYS A 17 4.84 -2.04 7.32
CA LYS A 17 4.76 -3.12 8.31
C LYS A 17 5.69 -2.86 9.50
N ALA A 18 6.92 -2.40 9.26
CA ALA A 18 7.85 -2.07 10.31
C ALA A 18 7.38 -0.87 11.16
N ALA A 19 6.74 0.12 10.54
CA ALA A 19 6.13 1.25 11.24
C ALA A 19 4.93 0.82 12.10
N ASP A 20 4.07 -0.05 11.56
CA ASP A 20 2.93 -0.65 12.27
C ASP A 20 3.38 -1.41 13.53
N ALA A 21 4.43 -2.24 13.41
CA ALA A 21 5.00 -3.00 14.51
C ALA A 21 5.60 -2.12 15.62
N LYS A 22 6.17 -0.96 15.28
CA LYS A 22 6.70 0.02 16.27
C LYS A 22 5.60 0.73 17.07
N GLY A 23 4.39 0.82 16.52
CA GLY A 23 3.24 1.40 17.19
C GLY A 23 2.51 0.45 18.14
N GLU A 24 2.79 -0.86 18.08
CA GLU A 24 2.17 -1.86 18.96
C GLU A 24 2.85 -1.85 20.34
N THR A 25 2.08 -1.49 21.38
CA THR A 25 2.53 -1.48 22.79
C THR A 25 2.57 -2.88 23.41
N ASN A 26 2.19 -3.93 22.68
CA ASN A 26 2.22 -5.31 23.17
C ASN A 26 3.40 -6.09 22.55
N PRO A 27 4.52 -6.25 23.29
CA PRO A 27 5.75 -6.86 22.77
C PRO A 27 5.64 -8.35 22.42
N GLU A 28 4.57 -9.06 22.82
CA GLU A 28 4.34 -10.45 22.41
C GLU A 28 3.95 -10.57 20.92
N ARG A 29 3.63 -9.45 20.26
CA ARG A 29 3.39 -9.38 18.80
C ARG A 29 4.61 -8.95 17.99
N GLY A 30 5.82 -8.97 18.57
CA GLY A 30 7.07 -8.46 17.98
C GLY A 30 7.50 -9.02 16.61
N THR A 31 6.75 -9.94 16.01
CA THR A 31 6.87 -10.33 14.59
C THR A 31 5.47 -10.58 14.02
N THR A 32 4.65 -9.54 13.84
CA THR A 32 3.35 -9.75 13.18
C THR A 32 3.59 -10.29 11.77
N SER A 33 3.03 -11.47 11.51
CA SER A 33 3.09 -12.07 10.18
C SER A 33 2.40 -11.15 9.17
N PHE A 34 2.70 -11.31 7.88
CA PHE A 34 2.03 -10.50 6.85
C PHE A 34 0.51 -10.64 6.92
N GLU A 35 0.00 -11.82 7.28
CA GLU A 35 -1.42 -12.10 7.48
C GLU A 35 -2.00 -11.28 8.64
N ALA A 36 -1.31 -11.22 9.77
CA ALA A 36 -1.77 -10.44 10.92
C ALA A 36 -1.75 -8.94 10.62
N THR A 37 -0.72 -8.45 9.92
CA THR A 37 -0.62 -7.06 9.48
C THR A 37 -1.72 -6.71 8.48
N THR A 38 -1.92 -7.53 7.45
CA THR A 38 -2.99 -7.30 6.46
C THR A 38 -4.37 -7.38 7.08
N ALA A 39 -4.63 -8.32 7.99
CA ALA A 39 -5.91 -8.38 8.72
C ALA A 39 -6.20 -7.09 9.50
N ARG A 40 -5.18 -6.50 10.17
CA ARG A 40 -5.34 -5.20 10.84
C ARG A 40 -5.63 -4.08 9.85
N TRP A 41 -4.84 -3.98 8.77
CA TRP A 41 -5.03 -2.92 7.77
C TRP A 41 -6.38 -3.02 7.07
N SER A 42 -6.85 -4.23 6.77
CA SER A 42 -8.18 -4.47 6.19
C SER A 42 -9.32 -4.15 7.14
N ALA A 43 -9.11 -4.23 8.45
CA ALA A 43 -10.10 -3.85 9.46
C ALA A 43 -10.10 -2.34 9.77
N GLU A 44 -9.12 -1.58 9.28
CA GLU A 44 -9.01 -0.14 9.53
C GLU A 44 -9.95 0.66 8.62
N PRO A 45 -10.95 1.40 9.16
CA PRO A 45 -11.93 2.10 8.34
C PRO A 45 -11.32 3.16 7.41
N ARG A 46 -10.19 3.74 7.79
CA ARG A 46 -9.47 4.75 6.99
C ARG A 46 -8.78 4.17 5.76
N LEU A 47 -8.47 2.87 5.80
CA LEU A 47 -7.83 2.15 4.70
C LEU A 47 -8.83 1.38 3.84
N THR A 48 -10.08 1.27 4.28
CA THR A 48 -11.13 0.55 3.57
C THR A 48 -11.42 1.24 2.23
N PRO A 49 -11.24 0.56 1.08
CA PRO A 49 -11.51 1.14 -0.23
C PRO A 49 -13.01 1.33 -0.44
N SER A 50 -13.39 2.28 -1.29
CA SER A 50 -14.78 2.39 -1.72
C SER A 50 -15.19 1.14 -2.51
N PRO A 51 -16.48 0.76 -2.50
CA PRO A 51 -16.98 -0.32 -3.33
C PRO A 51 -16.65 -0.13 -4.82
N GLU A 52 -16.72 1.11 -5.30
CA GLU A 52 -16.36 1.46 -6.69
C GLU A 52 -14.88 1.15 -6.99
N SER A 53 -13.95 1.55 -6.12
CA SER A 53 -12.52 1.30 -6.33
C SER A 53 -12.16 -0.19 -6.24
N ALA A 54 -12.82 -0.93 -5.33
CA ALA A 54 -12.59 -2.36 -5.13
C ALA A 54 -13.18 -3.22 -6.27
N LEU A 55 -14.33 -2.82 -6.82
CA LEU A 55 -15.01 -3.54 -7.93
C LEU A 55 -14.55 -3.07 -9.31
N ASN A 56 -13.73 -2.02 -9.41
CA ASN A 56 -13.08 -1.65 -10.66
C ASN A 56 -12.02 -2.69 -11.02
N LEU A 57 -12.36 -3.56 -11.97
CA LEU A 57 -11.48 -4.62 -12.49
C LEU A 57 -10.82 -4.25 -13.83
N ASP A 58 -10.73 -2.97 -14.19
CA ASP A 58 -10.02 -2.48 -15.37
C ASP A 58 -8.53 -2.20 -15.05
N PRO A 59 -7.58 -3.04 -15.49
CA PRO A 59 -6.17 -2.85 -15.22
C PRO A 59 -5.61 -1.55 -15.81
N LEU A 60 -6.17 -1.06 -16.92
CA LEU A 60 -5.71 0.20 -17.53
C LEU A 60 -6.04 1.38 -16.62
N GLN A 61 -7.18 1.33 -15.92
CA GLN A 61 -7.52 2.34 -14.94
C GLN A 61 -6.58 2.29 -13.73
N TRP A 62 -6.17 1.09 -13.28
CA TRP A 62 -5.20 0.96 -12.19
C TRP A 62 -3.84 1.58 -12.53
N VAL A 63 -3.36 1.37 -13.75
CA VAL A 63 -2.11 1.99 -14.23
C VAL A 63 -2.22 3.52 -14.24
N LYS A 64 -3.35 4.07 -14.72
CA LYS A 64 -3.59 5.51 -14.72
C LYS A 64 -3.62 6.09 -13.31
N ASP A 65 -4.26 5.40 -12.38
CA ASP A 65 -4.36 5.88 -11.00
C ASP A 65 -3.00 5.75 -10.28
N GLY A 66 -2.24 4.68 -10.52
CA GLY A 66 -0.87 4.53 -10.05
C GLY A 66 0.07 5.62 -10.57
N ALA A 67 -0.06 6.01 -11.85
CA ALA A 67 0.72 7.12 -12.41
C ALA A 67 0.41 8.45 -11.71
N LYS A 68 -0.87 8.75 -11.45
CA LYS A 68 -1.27 9.96 -10.69
C LYS A 68 -0.70 9.95 -9.27
N LEU A 69 -0.74 8.80 -8.60
CA LEU A 69 -0.15 8.64 -7.27
C LEU A 69 1.36 8.87 -7.31
N ALA A 70 2.04 8.36 -8.34
CA ALA A 70 3.47 8.59 -8.51
C ALA A 70 3.80 10.08 -8.70
N ASP A 71 3.05 10.79 -9.53
CA ASP A 71 3.21 12.24 -9.72
C ASP A 71 2.95 13.01 -8.42
N GLN A 72 1.99 12.56 -7.62
CA GLN A 72 1.57 13.26 -6.40
C GLN A 72 2.50 13.01 -5.21
N PHE A 73 3.00 11.78 -5.05
CA PHE A 73 3.68 11.35 -3.82
C PHE A 73 5.13 10.88 -4.04
N VAL A 74 5.45 10.31 -5.20
CA VAL A 74 6.77 9.74 -5.48
C VAL A 74 7.73 10.81 -6.01
N TYR A 75 7.36 11.43 -7.13
CA TYR A 75 8.20 12.36 -7.89
C TYR A 75 7.87 13.82 -7.62
N THR A 76 7.80 14.21 -6.34
CA THR A 76 7.52 15.59 -5.95
C THR A 76 8.69 16.52 -6.29
N ARG A 77 8.45 17.84 -6.31
CA ARG A 77 9.45 18.85 -6.75
C ARG A 77 10.77 18.82 -5.97
N ASP A 78 10.73 18.37 -4.72
CA ASP A 78 11.89 18.34 -3.82
C ASP A 78 12.71 17.05 -3.96
N VAL A 79 12.20 16.05 -4.71
CA VAL A 79 12.87 14.78 -4.96
C VAL A 79 13.77 14.91 -6.20
N GLN A 80 15.08 14.95 -5.96
CA GLN A 80 16.12 15.06 -6.99
C GLN A 80 17.16 13.94 -6.83
N ASP A 81 18.11 13.84 -7.77
CA ASP A 81 19.18 12.87 -7.66
C ASP A 81 19.97 13.04 -6.36
N GLY A 82 20.14 11.93 -5.61
CA GLY A 82 20.76 11.95 -4.29
C GLY A 82 19.81 12.33 -3.16
N TYR A 83 18.51 12.51 -3.42
CA TYR A 83 17.50 12.75 -2.39
C TYR A 83 17.54 11.69 -1.30
N VAL A 84 17.46 12.14 -0.06
CA VAL A 84 17.36 11.29 1.13
C VAL A 84 15.94 11.43 1.68
N PRO A 85 15.16 10.34 1.74
CA PRO A 85 13.80 10.37 2.29
C PRO A 85 13.74 11.01 3.68
N THR A 86 12.89 12.04 3.80
CA THR A 86 12.62 12.68 5.08
C THR A 86 11.63 11.85 5.90
N PRO A 87 11.53 12.05 7.23
CA PRO A 87 10.49 11.39 8.03
C PRO A 87 9.07 11.61 7.52
N ALA A 88 8.77 12.80 6.97
CA ALA A 88 7.47 13.10 6.38
C ALA A 88 7.23 12.35 5.07
N TYR A 89 8.27 12.20 4.24
CA TYR A 89 8.22 11.37 3.04
C TYR A 89 7.97 9.90 3.38
N ASN A 90 8.65 9.39 4.41
CA ASN A 90 8.48 8.01 4.89
C ASN A 90 7.05 7.77 5.40
N ALA A 91 6.53 8.66 6.25
CA ALA A 91 5.16 8.55 6.73
C ALA A 91 4.12 8.59 5.59
N THR A 92 4.39 9.39 4.55
CA THR A 92 3.54 9.46 3.35
C THR A 92 3.59 8.15 2.55
N GLN A 93 4.79 7.60 2.34
CA GLN A 93 4.96 6.31 1.69
C GLN A 93 4.26 5.20 2.48
N GLU A 94 4.50 5.11 3.79
CA GLU A 94 3.92 4.10 4.67
C GLU A 94 2.38 4.13 4.60
N GLU A 95 1.77 5.33 4.67
CA GLU A 95 0.32 5.48 4.54
C GLU A 95 -0.18 5.03 3.16
N LEU A 96 0.47 5.48 2.08
CA LEU A 96 0.04 5.13 0.73
C LEU A 96 0.17 3.63 0.47
N CYS A 97 1.28 3.01 0.89
CA CYS A 97 1.51 1.57 0.73
C CYS A 97 0.47 0.74 1.49
N ARG A 98 0.07 1.15 2.69
CA ARG A 98 -1.05 0.48 3.40
C ARG A 98 -2.36 0.54 2.61
N ARG A 99 -2.72 1.73 2.12
CA ARG A 99 -3.93 1.95 1.34
C ARG A 99 -3.94 1.11 0.06
N GLU A 100 -2.85 1.15 -0.70
CA GLU A 100 -2.75 0.42 -1.97
C GLU A 100 -2.64 -1.10 -1.76
N ALA A 101 -2.05 -1.57 -0.66
CA ALA A 101 -2.06 -2.99 -0.30
C ALA A 101 -3.48 -3.50 -0.01
N VAL A 102 -4.28 -2.75 0.76
CA VAL A 102 -5.68 -3.11 1.05
C VAL A 102 -6.54 -3.04 -0.21
N LEU A 103 -6.35 -2.03 -1.06
CA LEU A 103 -7.05 -1.92 -2.35
C LEU A 103 -6.70 -3.07 -3.30
N GLY A 104 -5.41 -3.39 -3.42
CA GLY A 104 -4.92 -4.51 -4.23
C GLY A 104 -5.50 -5.85 -3.79
N GLY A 105 -5.50 -6.11 -2.47
CA GLY A 105 -6.13 -7.30 -1.89
C GLY A 105 -7.64 -7.35 -2.16
N SER A 106 -8.34 -6.23 -2.04
CA SER A 106 -9.79 -6.13 -2.29
C SER A 106 -10.14 -6.40 -3.75
N ARG A 107 -9.37 -5.86 -4.69
CA ARG A 107 -9.51 -6.12 -6.13
C ARG A 107 -9.25 -7.59 -6.47
N LEU A 108 -8.19 -8.17 -5.88
CA LEU A 108 -7.90 -9.59 -6.07
C LEU A 108 -9.06 -10.47 -5.56
N ALA A 109 -9.55 -10.22 -4.35
CA ALA A 109 -10.70 -10.93 -3.81
C ALA A 109 -11.94 -10.80 -4.72
N ALA A 110 -12.24 -9.59 -5.21
CA ALA A 110 -13.34 -9.37 -6.15
C ALA A 110 -13.17 -10.14 -7.48
N MET A 111 -11.96 -10.19 -8.03
CA MET A 111 -11.65 -11.00 -9.22
C MET A 111 -11.87 -12.49 -8.96
N LEU A 112 -11.36 -13.01 -7.84
CA LEU A 112 -11.48 -14.42 -7.49
C LEU A 112 -12.94 -14.80 -7.27
N ASN A 113 -13.72 -14.00 -6.53
CA ASN A 113 -15.15 -14.22 -6.36
C ASN A 113 -15.88 -14.23 -7.70
N ARG A 114 -15.56 -13.30 -8.62
CA ARG A 114 -16.15 -13.31 -9.97
C ARG A 114 -15.81 -14.56 -10.77
N ILE A 115 -14.60 -15.11 -10.62
CA ILE A 115 -14.16 -16.32 -11.33
C ILE A 115 -14.83 -17.57 -10.76
N PHE A 116 -14.96 -17.66 -9.43
CA PHE A 116 -15.41 -18.88 -8.74
C PHE A 116 -16.90 -18.91 -8.40
N ASP A 117 -17.56 -17.76 -8.24
CA ASP A 117 -18.99 -17.65 -7.92
C ASP A 117 -19.87 -17.39 -9.16
N ALA A 118 -19.28 -17.33 -10.36
CA ALA A 118 -20.06 -17.20 -11.59
C ALA A 118 -20.99 -18.41 -11.75
N PRO A 119 -22.30 -18.22 -11.97
CA PRO A 119 -23.20 -19.33 -12.27
C PRO A 119 -22.71 -20.04 -13.54
N LYS A 120 -22.68 -21.38 -13.48
CA LYS A 120 -22.35 -22.23 -14.62
C LYS A 120 -23.29 -22.00 -15.80
#